data_AF-A0A6G2QK08-F1
#
_entry.id   AF-A0A6G2QK08-F1
#
_cell.length_a   1.000
_cell.length_b   1.000
_cell.length_c   1.000
_cell.angle_alpha   90.00
_cell.angle_beta   90.00
_cell.angle_gamma   90.00
#
_symmetry.space_group_name_H-M   'P 1'
#
loop_
_entity.id
_entity.type
_entity.pdbx_description
1 polymer ?
#
loop_
_entity_poly.entity_id
_entity_poly.type
_entity_poly.pdbx_seq_one_letter_code
_entity_poly.pdbx_strand_id
1 'polypeptide(L)'
;MTNDVTSATPSASAGANPPDDAATTPPPWPRRAVLWVRDASKGAWPLTLLLLADLVTVLGAGAIWLTLGGDPTVVGATAAALLAFAAAMLPLLRRDSADREPPWFPPFVLVVIPLAVLTVGLPALGIRTYLESRPVDVTNRVELDFAPPLVDGETATATVRTGDAKPRLDIAFDVLPHDPAAPVCTPGSELTVTLRSGSGRNQSQTGAPGTEFTFGLGRGTTEARLSVQVHAEPGCEVKLAVASARMDD
;
A
#
# COMPACT_ATOMS: atom_id res chain seq x y z
N MET A 1 74.39 30.61 63.44
CA MET A 1 74.17 29.80 62.22
C MET A 1 73.55 30.75 61.21
N THR A 2 74.37 31.58 60.55
CA THR A 2 74.94 31.40 59.19
C THR A 2 73.92 31.68 58.10
N ASN A 3 74.20 32.71 57.31
CA ASN A 3 73.43 33.22 56.18
C ASN A 3 73.56 32.34 54.92
N ASP A 4 72.72 32.67 53.93
CA ASP A 4 73.07 32.94 52.52
C ASP A 4 72.77 31.92 51.40
N VAL A 5 72.14 32.48 50.34
CA VAL A 5 72.51 32.36 48.90
C VAL A 5 72.14 31.04 48.18
N THR A 6 71.81 30.92 46.89
CA THR A 6 71.40 31.73 45.73
C THR A 6 71.30 30.71 44.57
N SER A 7 70.34 30.89 43.65
CA SER A 7 70.35 30.49 42.23
C SER A 7 70.56 29.02 41.80
N ALA A 8 69.68 28.53 40.90
CA ALA A 8 69.94 28.52 39.44
C ALA A 8 68.90 27.69 38.67
N THR A 9 68.24 28.31 37.68
CA THR A 9 67.87 27.69 36.39
C THR A 9 69.02 27.98 35.42
N PRO A 10 69.35 27.19 34.37
CA PRO A 10 68.48 26.86 33.22
C PRO A 10 68.66 25.39 32.72
N SER A 11 67.82 24.79 31.88
CA SER A 11 67.83 24.92 30.41
C SER A 11 66.82 23.96 29.79
N ALA A 12 66.29 24.33 28.63
CA ALA A 12 65.32 23.59 27.82
C ALA A 12 65.94 22.44 26.99
N SER A 13 65.13 21.42 26.66
CA SER A 13 65.22 20.70 25.39
C SER A 13 63.89 20.00 25.05
N ALA A 14 63.48 20.17 23.78
CA ALA A 14 62.24 19.74 23.16
C ALA A 14 62.14 18.23 22.86
N GLY A 15 60.92 17.73 22.62
CA GLY A 15 60.71 16.43 21.97
C GLY A 15 59.27 15.89 22.02
N ALA A 16 58.44 16.33 21.06
CA ALA A 16 57.30 15.66 20.38
C ALA A 16 56.31 14.75 21.17
N ASN A 17 55.01 15.10 21.09
CA ASN A 17 53.88 14.15 21.19
C ASN A 17 52.69 14.61 20.30
N PRO A 18 51.85 13.66 19.82
CA PRO A 18 51.11 13.72 18.53
C PRO A 18 49.73 14.42 18.59
N PRO A 19 49.05 14.65 17.45
CA PRO A 19 47.71 15.24 17.41
C PRO A 19 46.59 14.20 17.50
N ASP A 20 45.41 14.70 17.86
CA ASP A 20 44.06 14.14 17.70
C ASP A 20 43.55 13.06 18.67
N ASP A 21 42.64 13.50 19.56
CA ASP A 21 41.37 12.81 19.78
C ASP A 21 40.31 13.86 20.17
N ALA A 22 39.64 14.38 19.14
CA ALA A 22 38.46 15.22 19.27
C ALA A 22 37.32 14.37 19.84
N ALA A 23 37.05 14.51 21.14
CA ALA A 23 35.81 14.03 21.74
C ALA A 23 34.62 14.73 21.08
N THR A 24 33.94 14.02 20.17
CA THR A 24 32.75 14.46 19.46
C THR A 24 31.65 14.80 20.46
N THR A 25 31.51 16.08 20.79
CA THR A 25 30.37 16.59 21.55
C THR A 25 29.12 16.46 20.67
N PRO A 26 28.06 15.76 21.11
CA PRO A 26 26.85 15.67 20.31
C PRO A 26 26.27 17.08 20.10
N PRO A 27 25.75 17.37 18.90
CA PRO A 27 25.35 18.72 18.52
C PRO A 27 24.22 19.25 19.43
N PRO A 28 24.05 20.58 19.57
CA PRO A 28 23.22 21.21 20.61
C PRO A 28 21.70 21.22 20.33
N TRP A 29 21.27 20.82 19.14
CA TRP A 29 19.87 20.86 18.72
C TRP A 29 18.94 19.79 19.36
N PRO A 30 19.35 18.54 19.63
CA PRO A 30 18.50 17.58 20.33
C PRO A 30 18.29 18.02 21.80
N ARG A 31 19.27 18.67 22.43
CA ARG A 31 19.11 19.25 23.78
C ARG A 31 18.09 20.39 23.79
N ARG A 32 18.09 21.27 22.79
CA ARG A 32 17.10 22.36 22.70
C ARG A 32 15.69 21.84 22.41
N ALA A 33 15.55 20.84 21.54
CA ALA A 33 14.25 20.22 21.29
C ALA A 33 13.69 19.52 22.55
N VAL A 34 14.54 18.78 23.27
CA VAL A 34 14.17 18.13 24.54
C VAL A 34 13.80 19.15 25.62
N LEU A 35 14.51 20.27 25.72
CA LEU A 35 14.18 21.34 26.68
C LEU A 35 12.90 22.09 26.29
N TRP A 36 12.67 22.33 25.00
CA TRP A 36 11.44 22.97 24.53
C TRP A 36 10.21 22.09 24.76
N VAL A 37 10.32 20.78 24.50
CA VAL A 37 9.28 19.80 24.85
C VAL A 37 9.06 19.74 26.36
N ARG A 38 10.13 19.83 27.16
CA ARG A 38 10.06 19.82 28.63
C ARG A 38 9.37 21.07 29.20
N ASP A 39 9.61 22.25 28.64
CA ASP A 39 8.91 23.47 29.05
C ASP A 39 7.47 23.50 28.51
N ALA A 40 7.25 22.97 27.31
CA ALA A 40 5.93 22.76 26.76
C ALA A 40 5.16 21.64 27.47
N SER A 41 5.74 20.81 28.33
CA SER A 41 5.01 19.75 29.06
C SER A 41 4.71 20.09 30.52
N LYS A 42 5.12 21.27 31.00
CA LYS A 42 4.91 21.72 32.40
C LYS A 42 3.47 22.18 32.71
N GLY A 43 2.63 22.35 31.69
CA GLY A 43 1.22 22.71 31.84
C GLY A 43 0.29 21.53 31.60
N ALA A 44 -0.84 21.47 32.29
CA ALA A 44 -1.90 20.50 32.01
C ALA A 44 -2.46 20.64 30.57
N TRP A 45 -2.47 21.87 30.05
CA TRP A 45 -2.97 22.24 28.72
C TRP A 45 -2.31 21.52 27.52
N PRO A 46 -0.97 21.51 27.38
CA PRO A 46 -0.29 20.80 26.30
C PRO A 46 -0.42 19.27 26.41
N LEU A 47 -0.52 18.73 27.63
CA LEU A 47 -0.83 17.32 27.87
C LEU A 47 -2.23 16.95 27.37
N THR A 48 -3.24 17.80 27.64
CA THR A 48 -4.59 17.63 27.07
C THR A 48 -4.61 17.70 25.55
N LEU A 49 -3.83 18.59 24.93
CA LEU A 49 -3.74 18.68 23.47
C LEU A 49 -3.12 17.43 22.85
N LEU A 50 -2.06 16.88 23.46
CA LEU A 50 -1.45 15.64 23.02
C LEU A 50 -2.42 14.46 23.12
N LEU A 51 -3.15 14.35 24.23
CA LEU A 51 -4.14 13.30 24.44
C LEU A 51 -5.31 13.41 23.45
N LEU A 52 -5.73 14.65 23.13
CA LEU A 52 -6.79 14.91 22.16
C LEU A 52 -6.31 14.61 20.73
N ALA A 53 -5.06 14.96 20.40
CA ALA A 53 -4.46 14.61 19.11
C ALA A 53 -4.35 13.08 18.93
N ASP A 54 -3.91 12.36 19.97
CA ASP A 54 -3.83 10.90 19.97
C ASP A 54 -5.21 10.27 19.79
N LEU A 55 -6.20 10.73 20.55
CA LEU A 55 -7.59 10.29 20.43
C LEU A 55 -8.14 10.51 19.00
N VAL A 56 -7.88 11.68 18.40
CA VAL A 56 -8.31 11.99 17.03
C VAL A 56 -7.63 11.06 16.02
N THR A 57 -6.33 10.78 16.17
CA THR A 57 -5.62 9.86 15.26
C THR A 57 -6.12 8.43 15.38
N VAL A 58 -6.40 7.94 16.58
CA VAL A 58 -6.93 6.59 16.83
C VAL A 58 -8.36 6.47 16.29
N LEU A 59 -9.21 7.47 16.55
CA LEU A 59 -10.58 7.49 16.03
C LEU A 59 -10.60 7.60 14.49
N GLY A 60 -9.70 8.40 13.90
CA GLY A 60 -9.54 8.49 12.45
C GLY A 60 -9.11 7.16 11.83
N ALA A 61 -8.12 6.49 12.42
CA ALA A 61 -7.68 5.16 11.98
C ALA A 61 -8.78 4.11 12.15
N GLY A 62 -9.53 4.14 13.26
CA GLY A 62 -10.67 3.26 13.51
C GLY A 62 -11.82 3.47 12.53
N ALA A 63 -12.13 4.71 12.17
CA ALA A 63 -13.15 5.03 11.17
C ALA A 63 -12.78 4.47 9.79
N ILE A 64 -11.51 4.61 9.39
CA ILE A 64 -10.99 4.03 8.14
C ILE A 64 -11.04 2.50 8.19
N TRP A 65 -10.69 1.87 9.32
CA TRP A 65 -10.78 0.41 9.47
C TRP A 65 -12.21 -0.12 9.30
N LEU A 66 -13.19 0.61 9.86
CA LEU A 66 -14.61 0.25 9.75
C LEU A 66 -15.17 0.43 8.33
N THR A 67 -14.75 1.47 7.60
CA THR A 67 -15.18 1.63 6.19
C THR A 67 -14.62 0.55 5.27
N LEU A 68 -13.56 -0.14 5.70
CA LEU A 68 -12.92 -1.24 4.97
C LEU A 68 -13.46 -2.63 5.35
N GLY A 69 -14.56 -2.69 6.12
CA GLY A 69 -15.20 -3.95 6.55
C GLY A 69 -14.46 -4.67 7.68
N GLY A 70 -13.55 -3.99 8.37
CA GLY A 70 -12.84 -4.53 9.51
C GLY A 70 -13.75 -4.77 10.72
N ASP A 71 -13.38 -5.74 11.55
CA ASP A 71 -14.18 -6.13 12.71
C ASP A 71 -14.32 -4.96 13.72
N PRO A 72 -15.55 -4.51 14.03
CA PRO A 72 -15.80 -3.40 14.96
C PRO A 72 -15.35 -3.72 16.39
N THR A 73 -15.24 -5.00 16.75
CA THR A 73 -14.78 -5.42 18.08
C THR A 73 -13.32 -5.07 18.31
N VAL A 74 -12.48 -5.10 17.26
CA VAL A 74 -11.05 -4.77 17.35
C VAL A 74 -10.85 -3.28 17.61
N VAL A 75 -11.62 -2.43 16.93
CA VAL A 75 -11.60 -0.96 17.12
C VAL A 75 -12.15 -0.61 18.51
N GLY A 76 -13.23 -1.27 18.92
CA GLY A 76 -13.80 -1.09 20.26
C GLY A 76 -12.85 -1.51 21.37
N ALA A 77 -12.17 -2.66 21.22
CA ALA A 77 -11.21 -3.17 22.20
C ALA A 77 -9.97 -2.28 22.31
N THR A 78 -9.44 -1.80 21.19
CA THR A 78 -8.29 -0.88 21.19
C THR A 78 -8.65 0.48 21.79
N ALA A 79 -9.80 1.05 21.43
CA ALA A 79 -10.29 2.30 22.03
C ALA A 79 -10.56 2.15 23.55
N ALA A 80 -11.17 1.04 23.97
CA ALA A 80 -11.42 0.76 25.38
C ALA A 80 -10.11 0.55 26.17
N ALA A 81 -9.12 -0.14 25.60
CA ALA A 81 -7.82 -0.33 26.21
C ALA A 81 -7.07 1.00 26.37
N LEU A 82 -7.12 1.88 25.36
CA LEU A 82 -6.54 3.22 25.43
C LEU A 82 -7.24 4.09 26.46
N LEU A 83 -8.57 4.07 26.51
CA LEU A 83 -9.33 4.80 27.53
C LEU A 83 -9.06 4.27 28.94
N ALA A 84 -8.98 2.95 29.13
CA ALA A 84 -8.63 2.33 30.40
C ALA A 84 -7.20 2.69 30.83
N PHE A 85 -6.26 2.72 29.88
CA PHE A 85 -4.88 3.13 30.13
C PHE A 85 -4.79 4.61 30.50
N ALA A 86 -5.46 5.50 29.76
CA ALA A 86 -5.52 6.93 30.06
C ALA A 86 -6.19 7.20 31.43
N ALA A 87 -7.28 6.50 31.74
CA ALA A 87 -7.97 6.59 33.02
C ALA A 87 -7.10 6.08 34.20
N ALA A 88 -6.32 5.02 33.99
CA ALA A 88 -5.37 4.50 34.97
C ALA A 88 -4.16 5.43 35.18
N MET A 89 -3.78 6.19 34.14
CA MET A 89 -2.65 7.14 34.21
C MET A 89 -3.04 8.47 34.85
N LEU A 90 -4.30 8.91 34.71
CA LEU A 90 -4.82 10.15 35.29
C LEU A 90 -4.54 10.35 36.81
N PRO A 91 -4.73 9.34 37.69
CA PRO A 91 -4.42 9.48 39.11
C PRO A 91 -2.91 9.53 39.41
N LEU A 92 -2.06 9.01 38.52
CA LEU A 92 -0.60 9.13 38.64
C LEU A 92 -0.12 10.55 38.34
N LEU A 93 -0.75 11.24 37.38
CA LEU A 93 -0.48 12.66 37.11
C LEU A 93 -1.03 13.61 38.20
N ARG A 94 -2.14 13.23 38.87
CA ARG A 94 -2.69 14.03 39.98
C ARG A 94 -1.89 13.92 41.28
N ARG A 95 -0.98 12.95 41.39
CA ARG A 95 -0.18 12.69 42.60
C ARG A 95 1.19 13.35 42.53
N ASP A 96 1.28 14.50 41.88
CA ASP A 96 2.48 15.34 41.87
C ASP A 96 2.65 15.93 43.28
N SER A 97 3.55 15.30 44.03
CA SER A 97 3.99 15.75 45.35
C SER A 97 5.18 16.67 45.13
N ALA A 98 5.16 17.80 45.82
CA ALA A 98 5.95 19.00 45.58
C ALA A 98 7.50 18.86 45.55
N ASP A 99 8.09 17.66 45.64
CA ASP A 99 9.53 17.46 45.84
C ASP A 99 10.16 16.28 45.06
N ARG A 100 9.61 15.85 43.91
CA ARG A 100 10.29 14.86 43.04
C ARG A 100 10.50 15.36 41.62
N GLU A 101 11.74 15.22 41.14
CA GLU A 101 12.09 15.42 39.73
C GLU A 101 11.13 14.62 38.84
N PRO A 102 10.51 15.26 37.83
CA PRO A 102 9.49 14.61 37.02
C PRO A 102 10.11 13.42 36.28
N PRO A 103 9.56 12.20 36.43
CA PRO A 103 10.08 11.03 35.72
C PRO A 103 9.91 11.23 34.22
N TRP A 104 10.93 10.94 33.42
CA TRP A 104 10.95 11.20 31.97
C TRP A 104 10.11 10.21 31.14
N PHE A 105 9.53 9.20 31.78
CA PHE A 105 8.81 8.10 31.15
C PHE A 105 7.40 8.42 30.59
N PRO A 106 6.55 9.26 31.22
CA PRO A 106 5.19 9.53 30.74
C PRO A 106 5.09 10.22 29.37
N PRO A 107 5.90 11.26 29.04
CA PRO A 107 5.73 11.97 27.77
C PRO A 107 6.24 11.18 26.56
N PHE A 108 7.20 10.27 26.73
CA PHE A 108 7.74 9.48 25.63
C PHE A 108 6.74 8.44 25.11
N VAL A 109 6.02 7.75 25.99
CA VAL A 109 5.04 6.73 25.58
C VAL A 109 3.90 7.36 24.78
N LEU A 110 3.47 8.58 25.15
CA LEU A 110 2.44 9.33 24.43
C LEU A 110 2.86 9.80 23.03
N VAL A 111 4.17 9.92 22.75
CA VAL A 111 4.68 10.30 21.43
C VAL A 111 5.02 9.06 20.58
N VAL A 112 5.47 7.98 21.22
CA VAL A 112 5.89 6.76 20.54
C VAL A 112 4.71 6.03 19.89
N ILE A 113 3.54 6.01 20.52
CA ILE A 113 2.34 5.34 19.99
C ILE A 113 1.86 5.99 18.68
N PRO A 114 1.58 7.31 18.61
CA PRO A 114 1.13 7.93 17.36
C PRO A 114 2.23 7.90 16.28
N LEU A 115 3.51 7.98 16.66
CA LEU A 115 4.62 7.83 15.72
C LEU A 115 4.68 6.41 15.14
N ALA A 116 4.45 5.37 15.95
CA ALA A 116 4.37 3.99 15.50
C ALA A 116 3.17 3.77 14.56
N VAL A 117 2.00 4.34 14.89
CA VAL A 117 0.82 4.27 14.02
C VAL A 117 1.05 5.00 12.69
N LEU A 118 1.69 6.16 12.69
CA LEU A 118 2.02 6.89 11.45
C LEU A 118 3.06 6.16 10.60
N THR A 119 4.10 5.62 11.23
CA THR A 119 5.20 4.92 10.52
C THR A 119 4.78 3.57 9.95
N VAL A 120 3.78 2.90 10.52
CA VAL A 120 3.28 1.62 10.00
C VAL A 120 2.00 1.80 9.17
N GLY A 121 1.11 2.69 9.59
CA GLY A 121 -0.19 2.91 8.97
C GLY A 121 -0.10 3.57 7.59
N LEU A 122 0.74 4.60 7.44
CA LEU A 122 0.88 5.28 6.14
C LEU A 122 1.49 4.37 5.06
N PRO A 123 2.57 3.60 5.32
CA PRO A 123 3.08 2.65 4.33
C PRO A 123 2.09 1.52 4.04
N ALA A 124 1.38 1.00 5.04
CA ALA A 124 0.38 -0.05 4.82
C ALA A 124 -0.76 0.44 3.91
N LEU A 125 -1.23 1.67 4.11
CA LEU A 125 -2.27 2.28 3.29
C LEU A 125 -1.76 2.54 1.86
N GLY A 126 -0.53 3.04 1.72
CA GLY A 126 0.09 3.25 0.41
C GLY A 126 0.35 1.95 -0.37
N ILE A 127 0.80 0.89 0.31
CA ILE A 127 0.98 -0.43 -0.31
C ILE A 127 -0.38 -0.98 -0.73
N ARG A 128 -1.41 -0.84 0.10
CA ARG A 128 -2.75 -1.31 -0.21
C ARG A 128 -3.33 -0.62 -1.45
N THR A 129 -3.31 0.72 -1.50
CA THR A 129 -3.82 1.45 -2.66
C THR A 129 -3.04 1.14 -3.92
N TYR A 130 -1.73 0.90 -3.79
CA TYR A 130 -0.92 0.42 -4.90
C TYR A 130 -1.34 -0.99 -5.36
N LEU A 131 -1.50 -1.95 -4.45
CA LEU A 131 -1.94 -3.31 -4.78
C LEU A 131 -3.33 -3.31 -5.41
N GLU A 132 -4.25 -2.50 -4.88
CA GLU A 132 -5.62 -2.37 -5.38
C GLU A 132 -5.68 -1.69 -6.75
N SER A 133 -4.70 -0.86 -7.14
CA SER A 133 -4.68 -0.18 -8.44
C SER A 133 -3.93 -0.94 -9.54
N ARG A 134 -3.24 -2.03 -9.18
CA ARG A 134 -2.47 -2.78 -10.17
C ARG A 134 -3.38 -3.51 -11.16
N PRO A 135 -2.94 -3.62 -12.43
CA PRO A 135 -3.58 -4.48 -13.41
C PRO A 135 -3.50 -5.93 -12.94
N VAL A 136 -4.62 -6.65 -13.03
CA VAL A 136 -4.69 -8.08 -12.67
C VAL A 136 -4.69 -8.89 -13.94
N ASP A 137 -3.64 -9.68 -14.15
CA ASP A 137 -3.59 -10.64 -15.26
C ASP A 137 -4.57 -11.80 -14.99
N VAL A 138 -5.56 -11.91 -15.87
CA VAL A 138 -6.62 -12.94 -15.83
C VAL A 138 -6.55 -13.88 -17.03
N THR A 139 -5.45 -13.86 -17.79
CA THR A 139 -5.27 -14.70 -19.00
C THR A 139 -5.53 -16.18 -18.72
N ASN A 140 -5.01 -16.72 -17.62
CA ASN A 140 -5.20 -18.13 -17.23
C ASN A 140 -6.54 -18.41 -16.51
N ARG A 141 -7.40 -17.41 -16.37
CA ARG A 141 -8.71 -17.50 -15.70
C ARG A 141 -9.88 -17.29 -16.67
N VAL A 142 -9.61 -17.35 -17.96
CA VAL A 142 -10.63 -17.29 -19.01
C VAL A 142 -11.03 -18.71 -19.38
N GLU A 143 -12.29 -19.06 -19.10
CA GLU A 143 -12.92 -20.29 -19.56
C GLU A 143 -13.59 -20.01 -20.91
N LEU A 144 -13.17 -20.72 -21.95
CA LEU A 144 -13.81 -20.69 -23.26
C LEU A 144 -14.76 -21.89 -23.37
N ASP A 145 -16.04 -21.62 -23.57
CA ASP A 145 -17.08 -22.62 -23.79
C ASP A 145 -17.51 -22.59 -25.27
N PHE A 146 -17.08 -23.60 -26.01
CA PHE A 146 -17.43 -23.86 -27.40
C PHE A 146 -17.10 -25.31 -27.78
N ALA A 147 -17.72 -25.80 -28.85
CA ALA A 147 -17.35 -27.07 -29.48
C ALA A 147 -16.39 -26.77 -30.66
N PRO A 148 -15.09 -27.10 -30.56
CA PRO A 148 -14.17 -26.93 -31.68
C PRO A 148 -14.48 -27.95 -32.80
N PRO A 149 -14.19 -27.64 -34.09
CA PRO A 149 -13.68 -26.36 -34.61
C PRO A 149 -14.76 -25.29 -34.75
N LEU A 150 -14.36 -24.01 -34.72
CA LEU A 150 -15.27 -22.91 -35.05
C LEU A 150 -15.29 -22.69 -36.56
N VAL A 151 -16.50 -22.51 -37.10
CA VAL A 151 -16.72 -22.06 -38.48
C VAL A 151 -17.32 -20.64 -38.51
N ASP A 152 -17.39 -20.05 -39.70
CA ASP A 152 -17.92 -18.70 -39.92
C ASP A 152 -19.31 -18.51 -39.28
N GLY A 153 -19.46 -17.42 -38.52
CA GLY A 153 -20.70 -17.05 -37.86
C GLY A 153 -20.96 -17.73 -36.52
N GLU A 154 -20.17 -18.74 -36.15
CA GLU A 154 -20.29 -19.39 -34.84
C GLU A 154 -19.81 -18.49 -33.70
N THR A 155 -20.37 -18.74 -32.52
CA THR A 155 -20.15 -17.93 -31.33
C THR A 155 -19.57 -18.78 -30.22
N ALA A 156 -18.39 -18.41 -29.71
CA ALA A 156 -17.83 -18.92 -28.48
C ALA A 156 -18.23 -18.03 -27.30
N THR A 157 -18.45 -18.65 -26.13
CA THR A 157 -18.65 -17.89 -24.89
C THR A 157 -17.36 -17.87 -24.08
N ALA A 158 -16.85 -16.69 -23.75
CA ALA A 158 -15.70 -16.52 -22.87
C ALA A 158 -16.18 -16.03 -21.50
N THR A 159 -15.87 -16.78 -20.45
CA THR A 159 -16.16 -16.40 -19.06
C THR A 159 -14.87 -16.10 -18.33
N VAL A 160 -14.74 -14.90 -17.80
CA VAL A 160 -13.61 -14.46 -16.99
C VAL A 160 -14.07 -14.35 -15.54
N ARG A 161 -13.41 -15.07 -14.63
CA ARG A 161 -13.69 -15.00 -13.19
C ARG A 161 -12.44 -14.58 -12.41
N THR A 162 -12.61 -13.64 -11.51
CA THR A 162 -11.54 -13.20 -10.61
C THR A 162 -12.07 -12.93 -9.21
N GLY A 163 -11.20 -13.02 -8.20
CA GLY A 163 -11.52 -12.57 -6.84
C GLY A 163 -11.41 -11.05 -6.68
N ASP A 164 -10.70 -10.38 -7.58
CA ASP A 164 -10.37 -8.96 -7.51
C ASP A 164 -11.30 -8.16 -8.42
N ALA A 165 -12.25 -7.42 -7.84
CA ALA A 165 -13.23 -6.66 -8.61
C ALA A 165 -12.58 -5.45 -9.31
N LYS A 166 -12.70 -5.38 -10.63
CA LYS A 166 -12.14 -4.31 -11.47
C LYS A 166 -13.18 -3.75 -12.44
N PRO A 167 -13.18 -2.43 -12.69
CA PRO A 167 -14.18 -1.80 -13.54
C PRO A 167 -13.92 -1.95 -15.05
N ARG A 168 -12.71 -2.34 -15.49
CA ARG A 168 -12.34 -2.48 -16.89
C ARG A 168 -11.74 -3.86 -17.18
N LEU A 169 -12.00 -4.38 -18.37
CA LEU A 169 -11.40 -5.59 -18.91
C LEU A 169 -10.77 -5.28 -20.26
N ASP A 170 -9.48 -5.54 -20.40
CA ASP A 170 -8.77 -5.57 -21.68
C ASP A 170 -8.49 -7.03 -22.03
N ILE A 171 -8.91 -7.48 -23.22
CA ILE A 171 -8.75 -8.86 -23.67
C ILE A 171 -8.38 -8.91 -25.15
N ALA A 172 -7.45 -9.79 -25.50
CA ALA A 172 -7.05 -10.07 -26.87
C ALA A 172 -7.25 -11.56 -27.15
N PHE A 173 -7.90 -11.85 -28.27
CA PHE A 173 -8.12 -13.21 -28.75
C PHE A 173 -7.26 -13.47 -29.98
N ASP A 174 -6.74 -14.68 -30.08
CA ASP A 174 -6.00 -15.15 -31.25
C ASP A 174 -6.77 -16.27 -31.93
N VAL A 175 -6.51 -16.43 -33.23
CA VAL A 175 -7.15 -17.44 -34.07
C VAL A 175 -6.06 -18.32 -34.68
N LEU A 176 -6.09 -19.58 -34.29
CA LEU A 176 -5.15 -20.59 -34.76
C LEU A 176 -5.86 -21.50 -35.78
N PRO A 177 -5.17 -21.97 -36.82
CA PRO A 177 -5.73 -22.99 -37.70
C PRO A 177 -6.03 -24.27 -36.91
N HIS A 178 -7.18 -24.92 -37.19
CA HIS A 178 -7.54 -26.17 -36.53
C HIS A 178 -6.58 -27.31 -36.91
N ASP A 179 -6.24 -27.41 -38.21
CA ASP A 179 -5.24 -28.33 -38.74
C ASP A 179 -4.04 -27.54 -39.29
N PRO A 180 -2.84 -27.68 -38.72
CA PRO A 180 -1.63 -27.01 -39.23
C PRO A 180 -1.20 -27.49 -40.63
N ALA A 181 -1.75 -28.62 -41.12
CA ALA A 181 -1.51 -29.12 -42.48
C ALA A 181 -2.54 -28.58 -43.50
N ALA A 182 -3.61 -27.92 -43.05
CA ALA A 182 -4.62 -27.32 -43.91
C ALA A 182 -4.19 -25.92 -44.42
N PRO A 183 -4.81 -25.40 -45.51
CA PRO A 183 -4.53 -24.06 -46.01
C PRO A 183 -4.74 -22.98 -44.94
N VAL A 184 -3.83 -22.02 -44.89
CA VAL A 184 -3.80 -20.96 -43.87
C VAL A 184 -5.01 -20.03 -44.03
N CYS A 185 -5.93 -20.06 -43.05
CA CYS A 185 -7.16 -19.25 -43.00
C CYS A 185 -6.95 -17.82 -42.46
N THR A 186 -5.72 -17.44 -42.15
CA THR A 186 -5.31 -16.09 -41.73
C THR A 186 -4.58 -15.41 -42.88
N PRO A 187 -4.90 -14.14 -43.25
CA PRO A 187 -5.30 -13.04 -42.36
C PRO A 187 -6.74 -12.50 -42.57
N GLY A 188 -7.62 -13.23 -43.26
CA GLY A 188 -8.97 -12.74 -43.61
C GLY A 188 -10.03 -12.85 -42.50
N SER A 189 -9.69 -13.39 -41.33
CA SER A 189 -10.65 -13.57 -40.24
C SER A 189 -10.82 -12.31 -39.39
N GLU A 190 -12.05 -12.02 -38.99
CA GLU A 190 -12.42 -10.91 -38.10
C GLU A 190 -13.16 -11.44 -36.88
N LEU A 191 -13.01 -10.78 -35.73
CA LEU A 191 -13.63 -11.17 -34.48
C LEU A 191 -14.59 -10.08 -34.01
N THR A 192 -15.84 -10.45 -33.75
CA THR A 192 -16.80 -9.57 -33.08
C THR A 192 -16.97 -10.02 -31.64
N VAL A 193 -16.46 -9.23 -30.70
CA VAL A 193 -16.53 -9.50 -29.26
C VAL A 193 -17.62 -8.64 -28.64
N THR A 194 -18.61 -9.27 -28.01
CA THR A 194 -19.73 -8.59 -27.34
C THR A 194 -19.73 -8.88 -25.85
N LEU A 195 -19.70 -7.84 -25.03
CA LEU A 195 -19.82 -7.97 -23.57
C LEU A 195 -21.27 -8.32 -23.19
N ARG A 196 -21.48 -9.40 -22.43
CA ARG A 196 -22.80 -9.88 -22.00
C ARG A 196 -23.12 -9.56 -20.53
N SER A 197 -22.14 -9.16 -19.73
CA SER A 197 -22.32 -8.82 -18.30
C SER A 197 -21.79 -7.42 -17.97
N GLY A 198 -22.03 -6.94 -16.74
CA GLY A 198 -21.58 -5.61 -16.29
C GLY A 198 -22.34 -4.41 -16.87
N SER A 199 -21.79 -3.21 -16.66
CA SER A 199 -22.37 -1.93 -17.10
C SER A 199 -22.30 -1.73 -18.62
N GLY A 200 -21.26 -2.27 -19.27
CA GLY A 200 -21.07 -2.23 -20.72
C GLY A 200 -21.82 -3.34 -21.47
N ARG A 201 -22.88 -3.92 -20.88
CA ARG A 201 -23.63 -5.00 -21.52
C ARG A 201 -24.10 -4.59 -22.92
N ASN A 202 -23.93 -5.50 -23.87
CA ASN A 202 -24.19 -5.35 -25.30
C ASN A 202 -23.25 -4.38 -26.02
N GLN A 203 -22.18 -3.92 -25.38
CA GLN A 203 -21.08 -3.27 -26.09
C GLN A 203 -20.40 -4.32 -26.96
N SER A 204 -20.41 -4.10 -28.27
CA SER A 204 -19.71 -4.91 -29.25
C SER A 204 -18.51 -4.16 -29.82
N GLN A 205 -17.42 -4.87 -30.04
CA GLN A 205 -16.24 -4.38 -30.75
C GLN A 205 -15.82 -5.41 -31.77
N THR A 206 -15.37 -4.93 -32.92
CA THR A 206 -14.94 -5.77 -34.02
C THR A 206 -13.50 -5.43 -34.37
N GLY A 207 -12.68 -6.45 -34.59
CA GLY A 207 -11.25 -6.29 -34.85
C GLY A 207 -10.60 -7.56 -35.37
N ALA A 208 -9.37 -7.44 -35.84
CA ALA A 208 -8.58 -8.59 -36.29
C ALA A 208 -8.14 -9.46 -35.10
N PRO A 209 -7.84 -10.76 -35.32
CA PRO A 209 -7.15 -11.57 -34.32
C PRO A 209 -5.88 -10.88 -33.81
N GLY A 210 -5.64 -10.97 -32.51
CA GLY A 210 -4.53 -10.32 -31.81
C GLY A 210 -4.79 -8.86 -31.42
N THR A 211 -5.91 -8.23 -31.82
CA THR A 211 -6.24 -6.88 -31.34
C THR A 211 -6.75 -6.91 -29.90
N GLU A 212 -6.38 -5.88 -29.14
CA GLU A 212 -6.85 -5.68 -27.77
C GLU A 212 -8.25 -5.03 -27.78
N PHE A 213 -9.21 -5.67 -27.12
CA PHE A 213 -10.58 -5.20 -26.92
C PHE A 213 -10.79 -4.74 -25.49
N THR A 214 -11.29 -3.51 -25.31
CA THR A 214 -11.45 -2.89 -23.98
C THR A 214 -12.91 -2.71 -23.63
N PHE A 215 -13.37 -3.29 -22.52
CA PHE A 215 -14.76 -3.20 -22.07
C PHE A 215 -14.90 -2.63 -20.66
N GLY A 216 -15.90 -1.78 -20.46
CA GLY A 216 -16.27 -1.26 -19.15
C GLY A 216 -17.23 -2.19 -18.41
N LEU A 217 -16.73 -2.94 -17.43
CA LEU A 217 -17.53 -3.84 -16.59
C LEU A 217 -18.33 -3.10 -15.51
N GLY A 218 -17.81 -1.97 -15.04
CA GLY A 218 -18.38 -1.20 -13.94
C GLY A 218 -17.90 -1.69 -12.57
N ARG A 219 -18.08 -0.85 -11.55
CA ARG A 219 -17.52 -1.08 -10.21
C ARG A 219 -18.05 -2.36 -9.57
N GLY A 220 -17.16 -3.14 -8.94
CA GLY A 220 -17.54 -4.31 -8.15
C GLY A 220 -17.79 -5.59 -8.94
N THR A 221 -17.42 -5.63 -10.23
CA THR A 221 -17.62 -6.81 -11.07
C THR A 221 -16.45 -7.80 -10.94
N THR A 222 -16.74 -9.03 -10.55
CA THR A 222 -15.78 -10.15 -10.43
C THR A 222 -15.92 -11.20 -11.52
N GLU A 223 -17.01 -11.14 -12.30
CA GLU A 223 -17.28 -12.05 -13.41
C GLU A 223 -17.68 -11.29 -14.68
N ALA A 224 -16.92 -11.49 -15.75
CA ALA A 224 -17.21 -10.97 -17.08
C ALA A 224 -17.59 -12.10 -18.03
N ARG A 225 -18.68 -11.95 -18.79
CA ARG A 225 -19.07 -12.88 -19.85
C ARG A 225 -19.01 -12.17 -21.18
N LEU A 226 -18.29 -12.74 -22.14
CA LEU A 226 -18.18 -12.24 -23.49
C LEU A 226 -18.70 -13.28 -24.47
N SER A 227 -19.26 -12.79 -25.57
CA SER A 227 -19.71 -13.56 -26.72
C SER A 227 -18.75 -13.21 -27.85
N VAL A 228 -17.95 -14.18 -28.31
CA VAL A 228 -16.96 -13.99 -29.38
C VAL A 228 -17.50 -14.66 -30.63
N GLN A 229 -17.84 -13.87 -31.63
CA GLN A 229 -18.25 -14.37 -32.94
C GLN A 229 -17.06 -14.29 -33.89
N VAL A 230 -16.78 -15.40 -34.56
CA VAL A 230 -15.71 -15.48 -35.56
C VAL A 230 -16.30 -15.28 -36.94
N HIS A 231 -15.74 -14.34 -37.69
CA HIS A 231 -15.99 -14.17 -39.11
C HIS A 231 -14.79 -14.74 -39.86
N ALA A 232 -14.98 -15.85 -40.57
CA ALA A 232 -13.93 -16.54 -41.30
C ALA A 232 -14.35 -16.76 -42.74
N GLU A 233 -13.37 -17.02 -43.63
CA GLU A 233 -13.70 -17.38 -45.00
C GLU A 233 -14.48 -18.71 -45.04
N PRO A 234 -15.41 -18.91 -46.00
CA PRO A 234 -16.19 -20.12 -46.09
C PRO A 234 -15.29 -21.37 -46.22
N GLY A 235 -15.50 -22.35 -45.32
CA GLY A 235 -14.71 -23.59 -45.29
C GLY A 235 -13.45 -23.53 -44.44
N CYS A 236 -13.22 -22.43 -43.72
CA CYS A 236 -12.13 -22.34 -42.75
C CYS A 236 -12.56 -22.81 -41.36
N GLU A 237 -11.85 -23.82 -40.87
CA GLU A 237 -11.97 -24.33 -39.50
C GLU A 237 -10.87 -23.73 -38.64
N VAL A 238 -11.27 -23.00 -37.60
CA VAL A 238 -10.32 -22.31 -36.72
C VAL A 238 -10.53 -22.65 -35.26
N LYS A 239 -9.47 -22.47 -34.48
CA LYS A 239 -9.43 -22.61 -33.04
C LYS A 239 -9.23 -21.24 -32.42
N LEU A 240 -10.15 -20.85 -31.55
CA LEU A 240 -10.03 -19.63 -30.75
C LEU A 240 -9.10 -19.87 -29.55
N ALA A 241 -8.18 -18.95 -29.31
CA ALA A 241 -7.34 -18.91 -28.11
C ALA A 241 -7.36 -17.51 -27.48
N VAL A 242 -7.07 -17.43 -26.19
CA VAL A 242 -6.87 -16.15 -25.51
C VAL A 242 -5.38 -15.82 -25.58
N ALA A 243 -5.03 -14.69 -26.19
CA ALA A 243 -3.65 -14.23 -26.25
C ALA A 243 -3.25 -13.55 -24.93
N SER A 244 -4.12 -12.67 -24.43
CA SER A 244 -3.94 -11.95 -23.17
C SER A 244 -5.27 -11.48 -22.62
N ALA A 245 -5.41 -11.45 -21.30
CA ALA A 245 -6.55 -10.81 -20.63
C ALA A 245 -6.07 -10.15 -19.33
N ARG A 246 -6.40 -8.87 -19.16
CA ARG A 246 -6.09 -8.10 -17.93
C ARG A 246 -7.30 -7.30 -17.47
N MET A 247 -7.38 -7.10 -16.17
CA MET A 247 -8.44 -6.34 -15.52
C MET A 247 -7.87 -5.15 -14.76
N ASP A 248 -8.34 -3.96 -15.12
CA ASP A 248 -7.75 -2.66 -14.76
C ASP A 248 -8.82 -1.69 -14.23
N ASP A 249 -8.39 -0.53 -13.71
CA ASP A 249 -9.25 0.53 -13.17
C ASP A 249 -9.70 1.60 -14.19
#